data_AF-A0A7J6SWT9-F1
#
_entry.id   AF-A0A7J6SWT9-F1
#
_cell.length_a   1.000
_cell.length_b   1.000
_cell.length_c   1.000
_cell.angle_alpha   90.00
_cell.angle_beta   90.00
_cell.angle_gamma   90.00
#
_symmetry.space_group_name_H-M   'P 1'
#
loop_
_entity.id
_entity.type
_entity.pdbx_description
1 polymer ?
#
loop_
_entity_poly.entity_id
_entity_poly.type
_entity_poly.pdbx_seq_one_letter_code
_entity_poly.pdbx_strand_id
1 'polypeptide(L)'
;MNAISGVQLGAYCQFAASLIAGLIIAFFGSWKLTLVMLAILPLMAGAGGIQMAVSIGMDKNKSADSLAANQVASDTVQNIRTIRALVSEQWTRNLFQDLLQRSVPHQARTSSWAALWYGISQGILFFSVALGFWYGSKLVQDEGLTFDKMIQSLMGVFLSALAAGQALAFVGDINEAKAAAHDIFELLDSESSINPSSD
;
A
#
# COMPACT_ATOMS: atom_id res chain seq x y z
N MET A 1 11.06 -7.85 -15.29
CA MET A 1 10.26 -7.40 -16.46
C MET A 1 8.85 -7.99 -16.39
N ASN A 2 8.01 -7.49 -15.47
CA ASN A 2 6.55 -7.69 -15.51
C ASN A 2 5.86 -6.36 -15.87
N ALA A 3 6.57 -5.49 -16.59
CA ALA A 3 6.06 -4.19 -16.97
C ALA A 3 5.00 -4.40 -18.05
N ILE A 4 3.73 -4.20 -17.66
CA ILE A 4 2.59 -4.02 -18.55
C ILE A 4 2.24 -5.27 -19.38
N SER A 5 1.87 -6.38 -18.73
CA SER A 5 1.02 -7.36 -19.42
C SER A 5 -0.36 -6.75 -19.66
N GLY A 6 -1.05 -7.12 -20.75
CA GLY A 6 -2.39 -6.59 -21.09
C GLY A 6 -3.43 -6.73 -19.97
N VAL A 7 -3.19 -7.61 -19.00
CA VAL A 7 -4.00 -7.80 -17.79
C VAL A 7 -3.93 -6.57 -16.87
N GLN A 8 -2.76 -5.95 -16.69
CA GLN A 8 -2.64 -4.72 -15.87
C GLN A 8 -3.33 -3.54 -16.54
N LEU A 9 -3.16 -3.38 -17.86
CA LEU A 9 -3.89 -2.40 -18.68
C LEU A 9 -5.41 -2.56 -18.60
N GLY A 10 -5.89 -3.81 -18.66
CA GLY A 10 -7.30 -4.14 -18.45
C GLY A 10 -7.79 -3.76 -17.05
N ALA A 11 -6.99 -4.04 -16.02
CA ALA A 11 -7.31 -3.67 -14.65
C ALA A 11 -7.41 -2.15 -14.46
N TYR A 12 -6.52 -1.35 -15.06
CA TYR A 12 -6.61 0.12 -15.02
C TYR A 12 -7.92 0.63 -15.63
N CYS A 13 -8.26 0.13 -16.82
CA CYS A 13 -9.49 0.52 -17.50
C CYS A 13 -10.72 0.12 -16.67
N GLN A 14 -10.69 -1.07 -16.06
CA GLN A 14 -11.74 -1.54 -15.17
C GLN A 14 -11.89 -0.62 -13.95
N PHE A 15 -10.82 -0.30 -13.24
CA PHE A 15 -10.90 0.58 -12.05
C PHE A 15 -11.35 2.00 -12.43
N ALA A 16 -10.88 2.55 -13.55
CA ALA A 16 -11.33 3.85 -14.04
C ALA A 16 -12.83 3.83 -14.40
N ALA A 17 -13.29 2.79 -15.11
CA ALA A 17 -14.69 2.62 -15.47
C ALA A 17 -15.58 2.44 -14.23
N SER A 18 -15.17 1.61 -13.28
CA SER A 18 -15.89 1.40 -12.01
C SER A 18 -15.94 2.67 -11.16
N LEU A 19 -14.88 3.47 -11.15
CA LEU A 19 -14.84 4.74 -10.42
C LEU A 19 -15.86 5.74 -11.01
N ILE A 20 -15.85 5.90 -12.34
CA ILE A 20 -16.78 6.80 -13.05
C ILE A 20 -18.23 6.31 -12.89
N ALA A 21 -18.48 5.02 -13.13
CA ALA A 21 -19.81 4.43 -13.01
C ALA A 21 -20.36 4.54 -11.58
N GLY A 22 -19.53 4.26 -10.55
CA GLY A 22 -19.93 4.39 -9.16
C GLY A 22 -20.25 5.83 -8.75
N LEU A 23 -19.52 6.82 -9.26
CA LEU A 23 -19.82 8.24 -9.00
C LEU A 23 -21.14 8.64 -9.65
N ILE A 24 -21.38 8.25 -10.90
CA ILE A 24 -22.64 8.51 -11.59
C ILE A 24 -23.82 7.93 -10.81
N ILE A 25 -23.73 6.65 -10.42
CA ILE A 25 -24.76 5.96 -9.63
C ILE A 25 -24.99 6.67 -8.28
N ALA A 26 -23.92 7.15 -7.65
CA ALA A 26 -24.01 7.87 -6.38
C ALA A 26 -24.77 9.20 -6.51
N PHE A 27 -24.45 10.00 -7.54
CA PHE A 27 -25.12 11.26 -7.84
C PHE A 27 -26.61 11.07 -8.19
N PHE A 28 -26.98 9.95 -8.83
CA PHE A 28 -28.39 9.62 -9.11
C PHE A 28 -29.20 9.31 -7.84
N GLY A 29 -28.58 8.85 -6.76
CA GLY A 29 -29.26 8.59 -5.49
C GLY A 29 -29.55 9.89 -4.73
N SER A 30 -28.50 10.61 -4.35
CA SER A 30 -28.60 11.90 -3.65
C SER A 30 -27.31 12.69 -3.83
N TRP A 31 -27.41 13.87 -4.43
CA TRP A 31 -26.25 14.74 -4.64
C TRP A 31 -25.68 15.29 -3.32
N LYS A 32 -26.54 15.57 -2.32
CA LYS A 32 -26.12 16.08 -1.00
C LYS A 32 -25.32 15.04 -0.21
N LEU A 33 -25.78 13.79 -0.17
CA LEU A 33 -25.07 12.72 0.53
C LEU A 33 -23.73 12.42 -0.15
N THR A 34 -23.74 12.36 -1.48
CA THR A 34 -22.55 12.07 -2.29
C THR A 34 -21.46 13.11 -2.08
N LEU A 35 -21.79 14.41 -2.01
CA LEU A 35 -20.84 15.49 -1.72
C LEU A 35 -20.19 15.37 -0.34
N VAL A 36 -20.98 15.05 0.69
CA VAL A 36 -20.45 14.86 2.04
C VAL A 36 -19.49 13.67 2.08
N MET A 37 -19.84 12.56 1.43
CA MET A 37 -18.95 11.41 1.33
C MET A 37 -17.69 11.74 0.54
N LEU A 38 -17.80 12.49 -0.56
CA LEU A 38 -16.66 12.94 -1.35
C LEU A 38 -15.71 13.82 -0.53
N ALA A 39 -16.22 14.65 0.38
CA ALA A 39 -15.41 15.45 1.30
C ALA A 39 -14.71 14.61 2.38
N ILE A 40 -15.25 13.43 2.70
CA ILE A 40 -14.65 12.47 3.63
C ILE A 40 -13.56 11.64 2.94
N LEU A 41 -13.65 11.40 1.62
CA LEU A 41 -12.63 10.66 0.86
C LEU A 41 -11.20 11.20 1.01
N PRO A 42 -10.88 12.51 0.91
CA PRO A 42 -9.52 13.01 1.10
C PRO A 42 -9.03 12.80 2.54
N LEU A 43 -9.93 12.84 3.53
CA LEU A 43 -9.59 12.53 4.92
C LEU A 43 -9.21 11.04 5.06
N MET A 44 -9.96 10.15 4.42
CA MET A 44 -9.65 8.71 4.37
C MET A 44 -8.35 8.45 3.60
N ALA A 45 -8.12 9.12 2.48
CA ALA A 45 -6.90 9.03 1.69
C ALA A 45 -5.68 9.51 2.50
N GLY A 46 -5.82 10.58 3.27
CA GLY A 46 -4.81 11.04 4.23
C GLY A 46 -4.49 9.97 5.27
N ALA A 47 -5.51 9.38 5.91
CA ALA A 47 -5.31 8.31 6.89
C ALA A 47 -4.63 7.05 6.28
N GLY A 48 -4.99 6.70 5.04
CA GLY A 48 -4.36 5.61 4.27
C GLY A 48 -2.90 5.91 3.90
N GLY A 49 -2.60 7.15 3.53
CA GLY A 49 -1.22 7.60 3.28
C GLY A 49 -0.32 7.43 4.50
N ILE A 50 -0.83 7.73 5.69
CA ILE A 50 -0.04 7.56 6.92
C ILE A 50 0.09 6.08 7.29
N GLN A 51 -0.92 5.26 7.03
CA GLN A 51 -0.81 3.80 7.16
C GLN A 51 0.32 3.25 6.26
N MET A 52 0.39 3.70 5.00
CA MET A 52 1.45 3.31 4.07
C MET A 52 2.83 3.81 4.54
N ALA A 53 2.90 5.04 5.05
CA ALA A 53 4.12 5.60 5.61
C ALA A 53 4.62 4.83 6.84
N VAL A 54 3.71 4.36 7.71
CA VAL A 54 4.06 3.52 8.86
C VAL A 54 4.59 2.15 8.42
N SER A 55 3.96 1.51 7.44
CA SER A 55 4.44 0.24 6.88
C SER A 55 5.84 0.39 6.28
N ILE A 56 6.06 1.42 5.45
CA ILE A 56 7.37 1.70 4.84
C ILE A 56 8.40 2.06 5.93
N GLY A 57 7.99 2.82 6.95
CA GLY A 57 8.82 3.19 8.08
C GLY A 57 9.29 1.99 8.90
N MET A 58 8.41 1.00 9.11
CA MET A 58 8.78 -0.27 9.76
C MET A 58 9.81 -1.06 8.96
N ASP A 59 9.68 -1.11 7.63
CA ASP A 59 10.64 -1.81 6.79
C ASP A 59 12.02 -1.13 6.76
N LYS A 60 12.04 0.20 6.73
CA LYS A 60 13.30 0.99 6.78
C LYS A 60 13.94 1.00 8.16
N ASN A 61 13.15 0.90 9.23
CA ASN A 61 13.63 0.90 10.60
C ASN A 61 13.98 -0.50 11.12
N LYS A 62 14.18 -1.49 10.23
CA LYS A 62 14.86 -2.73 10.60
C LYS A 62 16.24 -2.34 11.11
N SER A 63 16.46 -2.55 12.41
CA SER A 63 17.73 -2.24 13.05
C SER A 63 18.87 -2.94 12.30
N ALA A 64 20.03 -2.28 12.18
CA ALA A 64 21.23 -2.88 11.61
C ALA A 64 21.56 -4.24 12.27
N ASP A 65 21.27 -4.34 13.58
CA ASP A 65 21.39 -5.58 14.36
C ASP A 65 20.44 -6.69 13.90
N SER A 66 19.21 -6.36 13.45
CA SER A 66 18.29 -7.34 12.88
C SER A 66 18.75 -7.83 11.51
N LEU A 67 19.35 -6.96 10.70
CA LEU A 67 19.92 -7.33 9.40
C LEU A 67 21.15 -8.23 9.60
N ALA A 68 22.03 -7.87 10.53
CA ALA A 68 23.19 -8.67 10.91
C ALA A 68 22.78 -10.04 11.46
N ALA A 69 21.75 -10.13 12.32
CA ALA A 69 21.23 -11.40 12.82
C ALA A 69 20.72 -12.31 11.69
N ASN A 70 19.96 -11.75 10.73
CA ASN A 70 19.48 -12.49 9.56
C ASN A 70 20.63 -12.98 8.68
N GLN A 71 21.66 -12.15 8.49
CA GLN A 71 22.84 -12.52 7.73
C GLN A 71 23.61 -13.66 8.40
N VAL A 72 23.89 -13.56 9.71
CA VAL A 72 24.54 -14.62 10.49
C VAL A 72 23.74 -15.93 10.43
N ALA A 73 22.40 -15.87 10.51
CA ALA A 73 21.55 -17.04 10.34
C ALA A 73 21.67 -17.65 8.94
N SER A 74 21.64 -16.83 7.89
CA SER A 74 21.79 -17.27 6.50
C SER A 74 23.15 -17.95 6.27
N ASP A 75 24.24 -17.32 6.73
CA ASP A 75 25.59 -17.84 6.60
C ASP A 75 25.76 -19.16 7.37
N THR A 76 25.09 -19.29 8.52
CA THR A 76 25.09 -20.50 9.35
C THR A 76 24.39 -21.66 8.64
N VAL A 77 23.24 -21.40 8.02
CA VAL A 77 22.48 -22.42 7.28
C VAL A 77 23.26 -22.88 6.05
N GLN A 78 23.88 -21.95 5.32
CA GLN A 78 24.68 -22.28 4.13
C GLN A 78 25.94 -23.08 4.50
N ASN A 79 26.59 -22.76 5.62
CA ASN A 79 27.88 -23.36 6.02
C ASN A 79 27.78 -24.33 7.20
N ILE A 80 26.63 -24.98 7.40
CA ILE A 80 26.37 -25.84 8.56
C ILE A 80 27.38 -26.98 8.70
N ARG A 81 27.88 -27.55 7.59
CA ARG A 81 28.89 -28.61 7.59
C ARG A 81 30.24 -28.09 8.12
N THR A 82 30.63 -26.88 7.75
CA THR A 82 31.87 -26.22 8.20
C THR A 82 31.81 -25.87 9.67
N ILE A 83 30.68 -25.33 10.14
CA ILE A 83 30.51 -24.95 11.56
C ILE A 83 30.56 -26.19 12.46
N ARG A 84 29.95 -27.30 12.02
CA ARG A 84 30.04 -28.59 12.71
C ARG A 84 31.46 -29.14 12.71
N ALA A 85 32.17 -29.05 11.59
CA ALA A 85 33.57 -29.48 11.51
C ALA A 85 34.50 -28.68 12.44
N LEU A 86 34.20 -27.38 12.65
CA LEU A 86 34.93 -26.51 13.59
C LEU A 86 34.44 -26.60 15.04
N VAL A 87 33.36 -27.35 15.32
CA VAL A 87 32.72 -27.41 16.66
C VAL A 87 32.36 -26.00 17.19
N SER A 88 32.07 -25.05 16.30
CA SER A 88 31.85 -23.63 16.65
C SER A 88 30.37 -23.28 16.88
N GLU A 89 29.50 -24.28 16.99
CA GLU A 89 28.05 -24.04 17.10
C GLU A 89 27.67 -23.15 18.28
N GLN A 90 28.36 -23.31 19.43
CA GLN A 90 28.05 -22.54 20.63
C GLN A 90 28.40 -21.05 20.45
N TRP A 91 29.49 -20.76 19.77
CA TRP A 91 29.91 -19.38 19.50
C TRP A 91 28.92 -18.68 18.57
N THR A 92 28.53 -19.33 17.48
CA THR A 92 27.54 -18.79 16.52
C THR A 92 26.17 -18.60 17.19
N ARG A 93 25.74 -19.53 18.05
CA ARG A 93 24.50 -19.40 18.83
C ARG A 93 24.54 -18.18 19.76
N ASN A 94 25.64 -17.99 20.49
CA ASN A 94 25.79 -16.85 21.40
C ASN A 94 25.78 -15.52 20.65
N LEU A 95 26.49 -15.45 19.51
CA LEU A 95 26.51 -14.25 18.66
C LEU A 95 25.11 -13.89 18.14
N PHE A 96 24.36 -14.89 17.68
CA PHE A 96 22.97 -14.68 17.24
C PHE A 96 22.05 -14.23 18.38
N GLN A 97 22.21 -14.81 19.57
CA GLN A 97 21.43 -14.41 20.76
C GLN A 97 21.72 -12.97 21.19
N ASP A 98 22.98 -12.52 21.17
CA ASP A 98 23.36 -11.15 21.52
C ASP A 98 22.76 -10.12 20.54
N LEU A 99 22.84 -10.40 19.23
CA LEU A 99 22.22 -9.58 18.19
C LEU A 99 20.70 -9.48 18.35
N LEU A 100 20.04 -10.60 18.72
CA LEU A 100 18.60 -10.60 18.98
C LEU A 100 18.22 -9.81 20.24
N GLN A 101 18.96 -9.98 21.35
CA GLN A 101 18.67 -9.27 22.60
C GLN A 101 18.73 -7.75 22.43
N ARG A 102 19.64 -7.26 21.57
CA ARG A 102 19.76 -5.83 21.26
C ARG A 102 18.64 -5.35 20.31
N SER A 103 18.23 -6.18 19.37
CA SER A 103 17.26 -5.83 18.33
C SER A 103 15.79 -5.92 18.78
N VAL A 104 15.42 -6.97 19.52
CA VAL A 104 14.04 -7.25 19.95
C VAL A 104 13.36 -6.09 20.69
N PRO A 105 13.95 -5.44 21.72
CA PRO A 105 13.28 -4.36 22.43
C PRO A 105 13.06 -3.12 21.57
N HIS A 106 13.99 -2.81 20.65
CA HIS A 106 13.84 -1.69 19.72
C HIS A 106 12.71 -1.95 18.70
N GLN A 107 12.65 -3.17 18.18
CA GLN A 107 11.58 -3.60 17.27
C GLN A 107 10.22 -3.64 17.98
N ALA A 108 10.16 -4.12 19.22
CA ALA A 108 8.92 -4.17 20.00
C ALA A 108 8.33 -2.78 20.25
N ARG A 109 9.17 -1.78 20.59
CA ARG A 109 8.71 -0.39 20.78
C ARG A 109 8.24 0.25 19.47
N THR A 110 9.00 0.05 18.39
CA THR A 110 8.65 0.56 17.06
C THR A 110 7.35 -0.05 16.55
N SER A 111 7.21 -1.38 16.68
CA SER A 111 6.00 -2.12 16.30
C SER A 111 4.79 -1.68 17.12
N SER A 112 4.96 -1.44 18.43
CA SER A 112 3.86 -0.94 19.28
C SER A 112 3.39 0.46 18.83
N TRP A 113 4.33 1.35 18.51
CA TRP A 113 4.00 2.68 18.00
C TRP A 113 3.31 2.63 16.64
N ALA A 114 3.81 1.78 15.75
CA ALA A 114 3.22 1.53 14.44
C ALA A 114 1.80 0.95 14.55
N ALA A 115 1.59 0.00 15.46
CA ALA A 115 0.28 -0.59 15.72
C ALA A 115 -0.72 0.43 16.28
N LEU A 116 -0.28 1.33 17.17
CA LEU A 116 -1.11 2.43 17.66
C LEU A 116 -1.56 3.33 16.51
N TRP A 117 -0.61 3.74 15.67
CA TRP A 117 -0.91 4.60 14.52
C TRP A 117 -1.83 3.91 13.50
N TYR A 118 -1.57 2.64 13.21
CA TYR A 118 -2.41 1.82 12.37
C TYR A 118 -3.84 1.73 12.91
N GLY A 119 -3.99 1.54 14.22
CA GLY A 119 -5.28 1.53 14.90
C GLY A 119 -6.02 2.87 14.79
N ILE A 120 -5.31 4.00 14.93
CA ILE A 120 -5.89 5.34 14.74
C ILE A 120 -6.38 5.52 13.30
N SER A 121 -5.57 5.16 12.30
CA SER A 121 -5.98 5.22 10.88
C SER A 121 -7.22 4.37 10.60
N GLN A 122 -7.28 3.14 11.13
CA GLN A 122 -8.46 2.27 10.98
C GLN A 122 -9.68 2.82 11.71
N GLY A 123 -9.50 3.43 12.89
CA GLY A 123 -10.57 4.09 13.63
C GLY A 123 -11.21 5.24 12.84
N ILE A 124 -10.39 6.08 12.19
CA ILE A 124 -10.86 7.17 11.34
C ILE A 124 -11.70 6.66 10.17
N LEU A 125 -11.32 5.51 9.60
CA LEU A 125 -12.06 4.87 8.50
C LEU A 125 -13.48 4.44 8.96
N PHE A 126 -13.59 3.74 10.09
CA PHE A 126 -14.88 3.35 10.64
C PHE A 126 -15.72 4.57 11.06
N PHE A 127 -15.10 5.59 11.65
CA PHE A 127 -15.79 6.81 12.05
C PHE A 127 -16.33 7.58 10.84
N SER A 128 -15.59 7.60 9.74
CA SER A 128 -16.00 8.17 8.46
C SER A 128 -17.26 7.50 7.89
N VAL A 129 -17.28 6.16 7.91
CA VAL A 129 -18.46 5.37 7.49
C VAL A 129 -19.65 5.63 8.42
N ALA A 130 -19.42 5.67 9.74
CA ALA A 130 -20.45 5.94 10.73
C ALA A 130 -21.08 7.33 10.58
N LEU A 131 -20.26 8.37 10.38
CA LEU A 131 -20.72 9.73 10.07
C LEU A 131 -21.56 9.75 8.80
N GLY A 132 -21.15 8.99 7.79
CA GLY A 132 -21.87 8.85 6.55
C GLY A 132 -23.28 8.26 6.73
N PHE A 133 -23.39 7.19 7.50
CA PHE A 133 -24.68 6.59 7.87
C PHE A 133 -25.54 7.52 8.72
N TRP A 134 -24.94 8.20 9.70
CA TRP A 134 -25.65 9.15 10.57
C TRP A 134 -26.25 10.31 9.76
N TYR A 135 -25.44 10.93 8.89
CA TYR A 135 -25.91 12.01 8.03
C TYR A 135 -26.96 11.53 7.02
N GLY A 136 -26.78 10.33 6.45
CA GLY A 136 -27.78 9.74 5.57
C GLY A 136 -29.10 9.46 6.27
N SER A 137 -29.07 8.93 7.50
CA SER A 137 -30.28 8.71 8.30
C SER A 137 -31.00 10.02 8.60
N LYS A 138 -30.25 11.10 8.90
CA LYS A 138 -30.83 12.44 9.09
C LYS A 138 -31.49 12.95 7.81
N LEU A 139 -30.86 12.75 6.64
CA LEU A 139 -31.40 13.18 5.35
C LEU A 139 -32.69 12.43 4.97
N VAL A 140 -32.78 11.15 5.33
CA VAL A 140 -34.02 10.35 5.19
C VAL A 140 -35.15 10.94 6.04
N GLN A 141 -34.86 11.39 7.26
CA GLN A 141 -35.85 11.97 8.18
C GLN A 141 -36.27 13.39 7.78
N ASP A 142 -35.31 14.25 7.42
CA ASP A 142 -35.56 15.68 7.15
C ASP A 142 -36.10 15.94 5.72
N GLU A 143 -35.60 15.20 4.71
CA GLU A 143 -35.93 15.44 3.29
C GLU A 143 -36.82 14.36 2.66
N GLY A 144 -37.24 13.35 3.44
CA GLY A 144 -38.10 12.27 2.96
C GLY A 144 -37.44 11.36 1.92
N LEU A 145 -36.10 11.29 1.91
CA LEU A 145 -35.35 10.50 0.95
C LEU A 145 -35.61 9.00 1.18
N THR A 146 -35.99 8.26 0.14
CA THR A 146 -36.22 6.81 0.26
C THR A 146 -34.95 6.10 0.69
N PHE A 147 -35.04 5.19 1.67
CA PHE A 147 -33.90 4.42 2.17
C PHE A 147 -33.09 3.73 1.05
N ASP A 148 -33.78 3.24 0.02
CA ASP A 148 -33.17 2.65 -1.18
C ASP A 148 -32.19 3.61 -1.89
N LYS A 149 -32.57 4.88 -2.04
CA LYS A 149 -31.74 5.92 -2.67
C LYS A 149 -30.55 6.32 -1.81
N MET A 150 -30.71 6.30 -0.48
CA MET A 150 -29.61 6.50 0.46
C MET A 150 -28.57 5.37 0.33
N ILE A 151 -29.01 4.12 0.37
CA ILE A 151 -28.11 2.96 0.26
C ILE A 151 -27.46 2.90 -1.13
N GLN A 152 -28.20 3.19 -2.20
CA GLN A 152 -27.67 3.29 -3.56
C GLN A 152 -26.53 4.33 -3.64
N SER A 153 -26.73 5.52 -3.05
CA SER A 153 -25.71 6.56 -3.00
C SER A 153 -24.49 6.13 -2.19
N LEU A 154 -24.70 5.55 -1.01
CA LEU A 154 -23.64 5.09 -0.13
C LEU A 154 -22.78 4.00 -0.79
N MET A 155 -23.42 2.96 -1.35
CA MET A 155 -22.72 1.87 -2.05
C MET A 155 -21.99 2.37 -3.28
N GLY A 156 -22.57 3.30 -4.05
CA GLY A 156 -21.92 3.91 -5.21
C GLY A 156 -20.61 4.60 -4.83
N VAL A 157 -20.64 5.44 -3.77
CA VAL A 157 -19.42 6.10 -3.26
C VAL A 157 -18.42 5.08 -2.73
N PHE A 158 -18.88 4.06 -2.00
CA PHE A 158 -17.99 3.03 -1.46
C PHE A 158 -17.29 2.25 -2.56
N LEU A 159 -18.01 1.89 -3.64
CA LEU A 159 -17.45 1.20 -4.80
C LEU A 159 -16.43 2.08 -5.54
N SER A 160 -16.74 3.37 -5.74
CA SER A 160 -15.80 4.33 -6.33
C SER A 160 -14.57 4.55 -5.48
N ALA A 161 -14.71 4.63 -4.15
CA ALA A 161 -13.60 4.76 -3.22
C ALA A 161 -12.69 3.52 -3.24
N LEU A 162 -13.29 2.33 -3.33
CA LEU A 162 -12.53 1.08 -3.43
C LEU A 162 -11.77 1.00 -4.76
N ALA A 163 -12.43 1.35 -5.87
CA ALA A 163 -11.80 1.43 -7.19
C ALA A 163 -10.68 2.47 -7.22
N ALA A 164 -10.85 3.63 -6.56
CA ALA A 164 -9.82 4.65 -6.41
C ALA A 164 -8.64 4.15 -5.57
N GLY A 165 -8.90 3.46 -4.45
CA GLY A 165 -7.85 2.89 -3.60
C GLY A 165 -7.02 1.83 -4.32
N GLN A 166 -7.68 0.95 -5.08
CA GLN A 166 -6.99 -0.01 -5.94
C GLN A 166 -6.18 0.71 -7.02
N ALA A 167 -6.77 1.67 -7.73
CA ALA A 167 -6.08 2.46 -8.74
C ALA A 167 -4.81 3.12 -8.19
N LEU A 168 -4.86 3.70 -6.98
CA LEU A 168 -3.71 4.30 -6.29
C LEU A 168 -2.60 3.30 -5.98
N ALA A 169 -2.94 2.06 -5.58
CA ALA A 169 -1.95 1.01 -5.35
C ALA A 169 -1.19 0.64 -6.64
N PHE A 170 -1.86 0.71 -7.79
CA PHE A 170 -1.25 0.44 -9.09
C PHE A 170 -0.48 1.64 -9.68
N VAL A 171 -0.61 2.86 -9.15
CA VAL A 171 0.15 4.03 -9.63
C VAL A 171 1.67 3.83 -9.50
N GLY A 172 2.12 3.07 -8.49
CA GLY A 172 3.53 2.72 -8.32
C GLY A 172 4.09 1.98 -9.54
N ASP A 173 3.34 0.99 -10.03
CA ASP A 173 3.72 0.18 -11.19
C ASP A 173 3.78 1.02 -12.47
N ILE A 174 2.92 2.04 -12.63
CA ILE A 174 2.97 2.96 -13.77
C ILE A 174 4.26 3.80 -13.75
N ASN A 175 4.65 4.31 -12.58
CA ASN A 175 5.84 5.14 -12.46
C ASN A 175 7.10 4.32 -12.73
N GLU A 176 7.17 3.09 -12.23
CA GLU A 176 8.27 2.16 -12.49
C GLU A 176 8.31 1.73 -13.97
N ALA A 177 7.16 1.46 -14.58
CA ALA A 177 7.09 1.14 -16.01
C ALA A 177 7.44 2.32 -16.92
N LYS A 178 7.09 3.55 -16.54
CA LYS A 178 7.52 4.77 -17.24
C LYS A 178 9.02 5.00 -17.13
N ALA A 179 9.61 4.78 -15.96
CA ALA A 179 11.06 4.86 -15.77
C ALA A 179 11.79 3.81 -16.62
N ALA A 180 11.33 2.55 -16.60
CA ALA A 180 11.90 1.50 -17.44
C ALA A 180 11.74 1.77 -18.94
N ALA A 181 10.60 2.33 -19.36
CA ALA A 181 10.41 2.75 -20.75
C ALA A 181 11.33 3.91 -21.13
N HIS A 182 11.51 4.90 -20.24
CA HIS A 182 12.47 5.98 -20.44
C HIS A 182 13.89 5.43 -20.61
N ASP A 183 14.34 4.53 -19.74
CA ASP A 183 15.67 3.91 -19.84
C ASP A 183 15.84 3.12 -21.15
N ILE A 184 14.81 2.41 -21.61
CA ILE A 184 14.84 1.69 -22.90
C ILE A 184 14.88 2.67 -24.07
N PHE A 185 14.07 3.73 -24.05
CA PHE A 185 14.06 4.75 -25.09
C PHE A 185 15.37 5.54 -25.11
N GLU A 186 15.95 5.85 -23.96
CA GLU A 186 17.25 6.51 -23.82
C GLU A 186 18.39 5.63 -24.33
N LEU A 187 18.37 4.32 -24.05
CA LEU A 187 19.31 3.37 -24.64
C LEU A 187 19.13 3.24 -26.15
N LEU A 188 17.90 3.27 -26.65
CA LEU A 188 17.58 3.17 -28.08
C LEU A 188 18.00 4.44 -28.85
N ASP A 189 17.86 5.62 -28.22
CA ASP A 189 18.20 6.92 -28.81
C ASP A 189 19.68 7.30 -28.58
N SER A 190 20.42 6.51 -27.79
CA SER A 190 21.86 6.74 -27.59
C SER A 190 22.64 6.37 -28.86
N GLU A 191 23.35 7.34 -29.45
CA GLU A 191 24.28 7.06 -30.55
C GLU A 191 25.50 6.29 -30.02
N SER A 192 25.75 5.09 -30.56
CA SER A 192 26.93 4.30 -30.22
C SER A 192 28.21 4.99 -30.72
N SER A 193 29.15 5.28 -29.83
CA SER A 193 30.45 5.88 -30.20
C SER A 193 31.40 4.94 -30.95
N ILE A 194 31.06 3.65 -31.07
CA ILE A 194 31.80 2.66 -31.84
C ILE A 194 30.77 1.93 -32.72
N ASN A 195 30.82 2.17 -34.01
CA ASN A 195 29.89 1.60 -34.99
C ASN A 195 30.50 0.35 -35.64
N PRO A 196 30.04 -0.88 -35.33
CA PRO A 196 30.58 -2.11 -35.92
C PRO A 196 29.93 -2.49 -37.27
N SER A 197 29.07 -1.65 -37.86
CA SER A 197 28.36 -1.96 -39.12
C SER A 197 28.84 -1.14 -40.33
N SER A 198 30.03 -0.53 -40.26
CA SER A 198 30.70 0.03 -41.42
C SER A 198 31.82 -0.91 -41.88
N ASP A 199 31.44 -1.88 -42.71
CA ASP A 199 32.31 -2.60 -43.64
C ASP A 199 31.59 -2.62 -45.00
#